data_AF-A0AB38D0L2-F1
#
_entry.id   AF-A0AB38D0L2-F1
#
_cell.length_a   1.000
_cell.length_b   1.000
_cell.length_c   1.000
_cell.angle_alpha   90.00
_cell.angle_beta   90.00
_cell.angle_gamma   90.00
#
_symmetry.space_group_name_H-M   'P 1'
#
loop_
_entity.id
_entity.type
_entity.pdbx_description
1 polymer ?
#
loop_
_entity_poly.entity_id
_entity_poly.type
_entity_poly.pdbx_seq_one_letter_code
_entity_poly.pdbx_strand_id
1 'polypeptide(L)'
;MATAKNVDSVWEKLQTENAIPSLEFQGLKFLEPTQAQVNEWRSAPTIEAGERALFGDQYDAVHELFDPLPKHVWENFNTLYLKHFFGAPGDDGLKG
;
A
#
# COMPACT_ATOMS: atom_id res chain seq x y z
N MET A 1 28.28 25.98 -22.88
CA MET A 1 28.07 24.52 -22.84
C MET A 1 26.69 24.27 -22.24
N ALA A 2 25.72 23.86 -23.05
CA ALA A 2 24.40 23.48 -22.56
C ALA A 2 24.47 22.00 -22.16
N THR A 3 24.40 21.72 -20.86
CA THR A 3 24.24 20.35 -20.35
C THR A 3 22.85 19.86 -20.76
N ALA A 4 22.79 19.01 -21.77
CA ALA A 4 21.57 18.36 -22.19
C ALA A 4 20.96 17.63 -20.99
N LYS A 5 19.75 18.06 -20.60
CA LYS A 5 18.89 17.34 -19.65
C LYS A 5 18.44 16.04 -20.30
N ASN A 6 19.31 15.03 -20.33
CA ASN A 6 18.86 13.64 -20.42
C ASN A 6 18.54 13.19 -19.00
N VAL A 7 17.50 13.78 -18.40
CA VAL A 7 16.77 13.05 -17.37
C VAL A 7 16.09 11.92 -18.14
N ASP A 8 16.47 10.69 -17.82
CA ASP A 8 16.19 9.51 -18.62
C ASP A 8 14.67 9.38 -18.84
N SER A 9 14.17 9.55 -20.07
CA SER A 9 12.72 9.55 -20.35
C SER A 9 12.00 8.27 -19.89
N VAL A 10 12.75 7.18 -19.73
CA VAL A 10 12.27 5.92 -19.14
C VAL A 10 12.06 6.07 -17.63
N TRP A 11 12.96 6.75 -16.93
CA TRP A 11 12.84 7.00 -15.49
C TRP A 11 11.61 7.85 -15.14
N GLU A 12 11.36 8.92 -15.90
CA GLU A 12 10.16 9.75 -15.69
C GLU A 12 8.87 8.95 -15.95
N LYS A 13 8.87 8.09 -16.97
CA LYS A 13 7.75 7.17 -17.22
C LYS A 13 7.53 6.21 -16.07
N LEU A 14 8.59 5.56 -15.55
CA LEU A 14 8.48 4.65 -14.41
C LEU A 14 7.87 5.31 -13.16
N GLN A 15 8.05 6.63 -12.98
CA GLN A 15 7.50 7.37 -11.84
C GLN A 15 6.06 7.86 -12.05
N THR A 16 5.60 7.98 -13.29
CA THR A 16 4.33 8.68 -13.62
C THR A 16 3.30 7.76 -14.28
N GLU A 17 3.76 6.74 -15.01
CA GLU A 17 2.92 5.75 -15.66
C GLU A 17 2.40 4.76 -14.60
N ASN A 18 1.08 4.74 -14.41
CA ASN A 18 0.36 3.91 -13.43
C ASN A 18 0.48 4.33 -11.96
N ALA A 19 0.84 5.58 -11.66
CA ALA A 19 0.79 6.10 -10.29
C ALA A 19 -0.60 5.89 -9.68
N ILE A 20 -0.67 5.20 -8.55
CA ILE A 20 -1.95 4.85 -7.91
C ILE A 20 -2.38 6.00 -6.98
N PRO A 21 -3.61 6.53 -7.11
CA PRO A 21 -4.09 7.60 -6.23
C PRO A 21 -4.08 7.17 -4.76
N SER A 22 -3.88 8.12 -3.84
CA SER A 22 -4.01 7.85 -2.41
C SER A 22 -5.44 7.46 -2.02
N LEU A 23 -5.58 6.58 -1.02
CA LEU A 23 -6.87 6.29 -0.39
C LEU A 23 -7.02 7.09 0.89
N GLU A 24 -8.20 7.65 1.13
CA GLU A 24 -8.50 8.41 2.34
C GLU A 24 -9.72 7.82 3.05
N PHE A 25 -9.59 7.50 4.34
CA PHE A 25 -10.65 6.93 5.16
C PHE A 25 -10.64 7.56 6.54
N GLN A 26 -11.74 8.19 6.94
CA GLN A 26 -11.92 8.71 8.32
C GLN A 26 -10.71 9.56 8.81
N GLY A 27 -10.07 10.31 7.91
CA GLY A 27 -8.90 11.15 8.22
C GLY A 27 -7.53 10.47 8.09
N LEU A 28 -7.48 9.15 7.86
CA LEU A 28 -6.26 8.41 7.48
C LEU A 28 -6.02 8.54 5.98
N LYS A 29 -4.74 8.62 5.58
CA LYS A 29 -4.33 8.75 4.18
C LYS A 29 -3.29 7.69 3.83
N PHE A 30 -3.69 6.72 3.02
CA PHE A 30 -2.82 5.66 2.54
C PHE A 30 -2.22 6.06 1.19
N LEU A 31 -0.91 6.00 1.11
CA LEU A 31 -0.16 6.20 -0.13
C LEU A 31 0.15 4.86 -0.76
N GLU A 32 0.49 4.88 -2.05
CA GLU A 32 1.03 3.71 -2.73
C GLU A 32 2.25 3.17 -1.95
N PRO A 33 2.24 1.89 -1.52
CA PRO A 33 3.33 1.32 -0.76
C PRO A 33 4.63 1.30 -1.55
N THR A 34 5.74 1.66 -0.91
CA THR A 34 7.06 1.57 -1.52
C THR A 34 7.48 0.11 -1.74
N GLN A 35 8.39 -0.13 -2.68
CA GLN A 35 8.96 -1.47 -2.90
C GLN A 35 9.55 -2.09 -1.62
N ALA A 36 10.13 -1.27 -0.74
CA ALA A 36 10.67 -1.73 0.55
C ALA A 36 9.56 -2.25 1.47
N GLN A 37 8.48 -1.48 1.63
CA GLN A 37 7.32 -1.87 2.44
C GLN A 37 6.66 -3.15 1.91
N VAL A 38 6.56 -3.30 0.59
CA VAL A 38 5.99 -4.52 -0.02
C VAL A 38 6.89 -5.74 0.24
N ASN A 39 8.20 -5.59 0.13
CA ASN A 39 9.14 -6.68 0.41
C ASN A 39 9.11 -7.09 1.89
N GLU A 40 9.06 -6.11 2.79
CA GLU A 40 8.96 -6.35 4.23
C GLU A 40 7.63 -7.03 4.59
N TRP A 41 6.51 -6.55 4.03
CA TRP A 41 5.20 -7.18 4.20
C TRP A 41 5.19 -8.64 3.75
N ARG A 42 5.73 -8.94 2.56
CA ARG A 42 5.77 -10.31 2.02
C ARG A 42 6.69 -11.26 2.78
N SER A 43 7.70 -10.73 3.46
CA SER A 43 8.66 -11.51 4.25
C SER A 43 8.35 -11.53 5.74
N ALA A 44 7.30 -10.84 6.17
CA ALA A 44 6.93 -10.71 7.57
C ALA A 44 6.55 -12.06 8.20
N PRO A 45 7.08 -12.40 9.38
CA PRO A 45 6.80 -13.68 10.05
C PRO A 45 5.42 -13.70 10.74
N THR A 46 4.80 -12.54 10.92
CA THR A 46 3.50 -12.39 11.59
C THR A 46 2.62 -11.39 10.84
N ILE A 47 1.31 -11.49 11.05
CA ILE A 47 0.33 -10.56 10.48
C ILE A 47 0.61 -9.14 10.96
N GLU A 48 0.83 -8.94 12.27
CA GLU A 48 1.17 -7.62 12.84
C GLU A 48 2.41 -7.01 12.16
N ALA A 49 3.49 -7.79 11.97
CA ALA A 49 4.70 -7.28 11.33
C ALA A 49 4.42 -6.89 9.87
N GLY A 50 3.57 -7.66 9.17
CA GLY A 50 3.16 -7.34 7.81
C GLY A 50 2.30 -6.07 7.73
N GLU A 51 1.36 -5.89 8.65
CA GLU A 51 0.51 -4.70 8.75
C GLU A 51 1.32 -3.46 9.12
N ARG A 52 2.27 -3.57 10.07
CA ARG A 52 3.22 -2.49 10.40
C ARG A 52 4.06 -2.10 9.19
N ALA A 53 4.50 -3.05 8.38
CA ALA A 53 5.24 -2.76 7.16
C ALA A 53 4.39 -1.99 6.13
N LEU A 54 3.13 -2.37 5.94
CA LEU A 54 2.22 -1.72 4.98
C LEU A 54 1.74 -0.34 5.46
N PHE A 55 1.27 -0.24 6.70
CA PHE A 55 0.64 0.98 7.23
C PHE A 55 1.65 1.95 7.85
N GLY A 56 2.86 1.48 8.19
CA GLY A 56 3.93 2.29 8.75
C GLY A 56 3.47 3.06 9.99
N ASP A 57 3.71 4.37 10.00
CA ASP A 57 3.35 5.27 11.09
C ASP A 57 1.84 5.33 11.38
N GLN A 58 0.99 4.90 10.44
CA GLN A 58 -0.46 4.87 10.62
C GLN A 58 -0.97 3.56 11.23
N TYR A 59 -0.11 2.56 11.46
CA TYR A 59 -0.50 1.25 12.00
C TYR A 59 -1.38 1.37 13.25
N ASP A 60 -0.93 2.12 14.25
CA ASP A 60 -1.67 2.26 15.51
C ASP A 60 -3.02 2.95 15.28
N ALA A 61 -3.07 3.99 14.44
CA ALA A 61 -4.30 4.71 14.12
C ALA A 61 -5.30 3.87 13.28
N VAL A 62 -4.81 2.96 12.45
CA VAL A 62 -5.63 1.97 11.74
C VAL A 62 -6.30 1.04 12.76
N HIS A 63 -5.54 0.51 13.73
CA HIS A 63 -6.11 -0.37 14.76
C HIS A 63 -7.07 0.36 15.68
N GLU A 64 -6.77 1.59 16.10
CA GLU A 64 -7.71 2.41 16.88
C GLU A 64 -9.05 2.62 16.15
N LEU A 65 -9.03 2.73 14.82
CA LEU A 65 -10.23 2.89 14.01
C LEU A 65 -11.00 1.57 13.82
N PHE A 66 -10.32 0.47 13.53
CA PHE A 66 -10.95 -0.77 13.09
C PHE A 66 -11.17 -1.82 14.18
N ASP A 67 -10.34 -1.89 15.22
CA ASP A 67 -10.47 -2.86 16.31
C ASP A 67 -11.84 -2.85 17.02
N PRO A 68 -12.48 -1.69 17.29
CA PRO A 68 -13.82 -1.68 17.90
C PRO A 68 -14.94 -2.03 16.91
N LEU A 69 -14.66 -2.15 15.61
CA LEU A 69 -15.65 -2.41 14.56
C LEU A 69 -15.84 -3.91 14.30
N PRO A 70 -16.96 -4.32 13.69
CA PRO A 70 -17.17 -5.71 13.30
C PRO A 70 -16.10 -6.21 12.32
N LYS A 71 -15.64 -7.45 12.48
CA LYS A 71 -14.60 -8.09 11.66
C LYS A 71 -14.80 -7.96 10.14
N HIS A 72 -16.04 -8.05 9.66
CA HIS A 72 -16.33 -7.93 8.22
C HIS A 72 -16.01 -6.53 7.66
N VAL A 73 -16.01 -5.49 8.48
CA VAL A 73 -15.62 -4.13 8.08
C VAL A 73 -14.11 -4.07 7.80
N TRP A 74 -13.31 -4.69 8.67
CA TRP A 74 -11.88 -4.87 8.47
C TRP A 74 -11.56 -5.69 7.22
N GLU A 75 -12.26 -6.81 7.00
CA GLU A 75 -12.09 -7.66 5.82
C GLU A 75 -12.42 -6.90 4.52
N ASN A 76 -13.48 -6.10 4.53
CA ASN A 76 -13.85 -5.24 3.40
C ASN A 76 -12.80 -4.15 3.14
N PHE A 77 -12.28 -3.51 4.20
CA PHE A 77 -11.20 -2.53 4.09
C PHE A 77 -9.95 -3.17 3.47
N ASN A 78 -9.48 -4.30 4.00
CA ASN A 78 -8.31 -5.00 3.47
C ASN A 78 -8.50 -5.41 2.00
N THR A 79 -9.68 -5.91 1.64
CA THR A 79 -9.99 -6.28 0.26
C THR A 79 -9.90 -5.07 -0.67
N LEU A 80 -10.47 -3.93 -0.26
CA LEU A 80 -10.42 -2.69 -1.04
C LEU A 80 -8.99 -2.17 -1.16
N TYR A 81 -8.26 -2.10 -0.04
CA TYR A 81 -6.87 -1.64 0.02
C TYR A 81 -5.99 -2.45 -0.93
N LEU A 82 -6.05 -3.78 -0.83
CA LEU A 82 -5.23 -4.68 -1.64
C LEU A 82 -5.58 -4.61 -3.12
N LYS A 83 -6.87 -4.54 -3.45
CA LYS A 83 -7.33 -4.37 -4.83
C LYS A 83 -6.86 -3.04 -5.42
N HIS A 84 -6.91 -1.96 -4.64
CA HIS A 84 -6.57 -0.62 -5.09
C HIS A 84 -5.06 -0.47 -5.35
N PHE A 85 -4.20 -0.92 -4.43
CA PHE A 85 -2.76 -0.74 -4.55
C PHE A 85 -2.01 -1.87 -5.28
N PHE A 86 -2.58 -3.07 -5.35
CA PHE A 86 -1.89 -4.23 -5.93
C PHE A 86 -2.64 -4.89 -7.08
N GLY A 87 -3.83 -4.39 -7.45
CA GLY A 87 -4.67 -5.01 -8.47
C GLY A 87 -5.10 -6.43 -8.11
N ALA A 88 -4.95 -6.84 -6.84
CA ALA A 88 -5.24 -8.19 -6.40
C ALA A 88 -6.74 -8.49 -6.58
N PRO A 89 -7.12 -9.56 -7.29
CA PRO A 89 -8.43 -10.16 -7.07
C PRO A 89 -8.40 -10.69 -5.63
N GLY A 90 -9.40 -10.35 -4.81
CA GLY A 90 -9.42 -10.72 -3.39
C GLY A 90 -9.09 -12.21 -3.15
N ASP A 91 -8.43 -12.47 -2.01
CA ASP A 91 -7.98 -13.75 -1.40
C ASP A 91 -7.18 -14.76 -2.27
N ASP A 92 -7.42 -14.88 -3.57
CA ASP A 92 -6.76 -15.88 -4.43
C ASP A 92 -5.41 -15.41 -5.01
N GLY A 93 -5.09 -14.12 -4.96
CA GLY A 93 -3.88 -13.55 -5.57
C GLY A 93 -2.65 -13.44 -4.65
N LEU A 94 -2.79 -13.68 -3.34
CA LEU A 94 -1.74 -13.42 -2.35
C LEU A 94 -1.10 -14.67 -1.74
N LYS A 95 -1.49 -15.86 -2.20
CA LYS A 95 -0.81 -17.13 -1.90
C LYS A 95 -0.03 -17.60 -3.13
N GLY A 96 1.02 -16.85 -3.46
CA GLY A 96 2.04 -17.24 -4.45
C GLY A 96 3.39 -17.40 -3.78
#